data_AF-A0A090QKH4-F1
#
_entry.id   AF-A0A090QKH4-F1
#
_cell.length_a   1.000
_cell.length_b   1.000
_cell.length_c   1.000
_cell.angle_alpha   90.00
_cell.angle_beta   90.00
_cell.angle_gamma   90.00
#
_symmetry.space_group_name_H-M   'P 1'
#
loop_
_entity.id
_entity.type
_entity.pdbx_description
1 polymer ?
#
loop_
_entity_poly.entity_id
_entity_poly.type
_entity_poly.pdbx_seq_one_letter_code
_entity_poly.pdbx_strand_id
1 'polypeptide(L)'
;MKAQLLTLFSFISFYALSQSTINITTSGGSFPNEKWVSITTAVDGGGTQVWGQGDGSYSNGAGLINQDISIAPGTYYVNCYDQYSDGWDGTTISVTAYGSVIGDNGGNSPSDPSTVDASFNWEPGSPELELEASFQIIVPVPPSCLSPSVLSASAITPTSVDLDWTSGGSGETEWELEYGASGFTQGTGTIVSINSNPYTLSGLWQILIMMFM
;
A
#
# COMPACT_ATOMS: atom_id res chain seq x y z
N MET A 1 0.54 31.67 -36.51
CA MET A 1 -0.03 30.31 -36.65
C MET A 1 -0.71 29.97 -35.32
N LYS A 2 -1.99 29.62 -35.35
CA LYS A 2 -2.78 29.34 -34.13
C LYS A 2 -2.35 27.98 -33.59
N ALA A 3 -1.85 27.92 -32.35
CA ALA A 3 -1.68 26.68 -31.62
C ALA A 3 -3.08 26.14 -31.29
N GLN A 4 -3.46 25.02 -31.91
CA GLN A 4 -4.69 24.33 -31.54
C GLN A 4 -4.37 23.37 -30.39
N LEU A 5 -4.99 23.67 -29.25
CA LEU A 5 -5.03 22.88 -28.02
C LEU A 5 -5.63 21.50 -28.35
N LEU A 6 -4.79 20.46 -28.34
CA LEU A 6 -5.20 19.08 -28.50
C LEU A 6 -5.81 18.60 -27.18
N THR A 7 -7.10 18.31 -27.18
CA THR A 7 -7.85 17.84 -26.00
C THR A 7 -7.83 16.33 -26.00
N LEU A 8 -7.04 15.72 -25.10
CA LEU A 8 -7.12 14.28 -24.80
C LEU A 8 -8.00 14.11 -23.56
N PHE A 9 -9.20 13.55 -23.73
CA PHE A 9 -10.02 13.02 -22.64
C PHE A 9 -10.25 11.55 -22.93
N SER A 10 -9.96 10.67 -21.96
CA SER A 10 -10.87 9.58 -21.57
C SER A 10 -10.30 8.77 -20.40
N PHE A 11 -11.21 8.21 -19.62
CA PHE A 11 -11.04 7.55 -18.34
C PHE A 11 -10.52 6.10 -18.48
N ILE A 12 -9.94 5.63 -17.38
CA ILE A 12 -9.00 4.51 -17.20
C ILE A 12 -9.61 3.49 -16.22
N SER A 13 -9.39 2.18 -16.43
CA SER A 13 -9.72 1.16 -15.43
C SER A 13 -8.65 0.07 -15.43
N PHE A 14 -8.22 -0.32 -14.23
CA PHE A 14 -7.00 -1.11 -13.97
C PHE A 14 -7.31 -2.46 -13.31
N TYR A 15 -6.43 -3.44 -13.52
CA TYR A 15 -6.28 -4.61 -12.65
C TYR A 15 -4.79 -4.87 -12.40
N ALA A 16 -4.25 -4.34 -11.29
CA ALA A 16 -3.01 -4.82 -10.68
C ALA A 16 -3.36 -5.44 -9.32
N LEU A 17 -2.56 -6.38 -8.80
CA LEU A 17 -2.63 -6.76 -7.38
C LEU A 17 -2.07 -5.59 -6.56
N SER A 18 -2.85 -4.52 -6.47
CA SER A 18 -2.46 -3.25 -5.85
C SER A 18 -2.22 -3.46 -4.37
N GLN A 19 -1.04 -3.08 -3.88
CA GLN A 19 -0.76 -3.04 -2.44
C GLN A 19 -1.68 -2.03 -1.76
N SER A 20 -2.18 -2.37 -0.58
CA SER A 20 -2.94 -1.48 0.28
C SER A 20 -2.03 -0.83 1.31
N THR A 21 -2.37 0.39 1.72
CA THR A 21 -1.73 1.05 2.86
C THR A 21 -2.65 0.93 4.05
N ILE A 22 -2.15 0.30 5.11
CA ILE A 22 -2.76 0.29 6.43
C ILE A 22 -1.88 1.10 7.38
N ASN A 23 -2.45 1.60 8.47
CA ASN A 23 -1.71 2.20 9.57
C ASN A 23 -1.98 1.41 10.85
N ILE A 24 -0.92 0.95 11.52
CA ILE A 24 -1.02 0.40 12.88
C ILE A 24 -0.58 1.48 13.86
N THR A 25 -1.48 1.81 14.78
CA THR A 25 -1.21 2.69 15.90
C THR A 25 -1.41 1.94 17.22
N THR A 26 -0.41 1.94 18.08
CA THR A 26 -0.53 1.54 19.49
C THR A 26 -0.42 2.78 20.37
N SER A 27 -1.28 2.92 21.37
CA SER A 27 -1.31 4.15 22.17
C SER A 27 -1.81 3.95 23.60
N GLY A 28 -1.43 4.89 24.48
CA GLY A 28 -1.78 4.87 25.89
C GLY A 28 -1.05 3.78 26.68
N GLY A 29 -1.58 3.48 27.86
CA GLY A 29 -1.03 2.47 28.77
C GLY A 29 0.32 2.84 29.39
N SER A 30 0.93 1.83 29.99
CA SER A 30 2.26 1.90 30.60
C SER A 30 3.25 1.00 29.88
N PHE A 31 4.53 1.10 30.26
CA PHE A 31 5.61 0.20 29.85
C PHE A 31 5.69 -0.05 28.33
N PRO A 32 5.79 1.01 27.51
CA PRO A 32 5.68 0.92 26.06
C PRO A 32 6.72 0.02 25.37
N ASN A 33 7.89 -0.20 26.01
CA ASN A 33 9.02 -0.90 25.40
C ASN A 33 8.90 -2.44 25.44
N GLU A 34 7.90 -2.97 26.14
CA GLU A 34 7.64 -4.41 26.19
C GLU A 34 6.59 -4.85 25.16
N LYS A 35 5.97 -3.91 24.44
CA LYS A 35 4.98 -4.20 23.39
C LYS A 35 5.70 -4.48 22.08
N TRP A 36 5.32 -5.55 21.40
CA TRP A 36 5.76 -5.78 20.02
C TRP A 36 4.59 -6.26 19.15
N VAL A 37 4.59 -5.89 17.87
CA VAL A 37 3.50 -6.19 16.95
C VAL A 37 4.03 -6.84 15.68
N SER A 38 3.33 -7.88 15.22
CA SER A 38 3.54 -8.47 13.89
C SER A 38 2.23 -8.68 13.15
N ILE A 39 2.34 -8.92 11.84
CA ILE A 39 1.24 -9.36 10.99
C ILE A 39 1.63 -10.69 10.35
N THR A 40 0.73 -11.66 10.44
CA THR A 40 0.92 -13.00 9.87
C THR A 40 -0.27 -13.43 9.02
N THR A 41 -0.09 -14.48 8.21
CA THR A 41 -1.15 -15.06 7.38
C THR A 41 -2.04 -16.06 8.10
N ALA A 42 -1.69 -16.47 9.32
CA ALA A 42 -2.55 -17.27 10.20
C ALA A 42 -2.50 -16.74 11.63
N VAL A 43 -3.49 -17.15 12.43
CA VAL A 43 -3.65 -16.77 13.83
C VAL A 43 -2.45 -17.17 14.69
N ASP A 44 -2.27 -16.49 15.82
CA ASP A 44 -1.29 -16.77 16.87
C ASP A 44 0.16 -16.79 16.37
N GLY A 45 0.53 -15.82 15.54
CA GLY A 45 1.86 -15.78 14.92
C GLY A 45 2.11 -16.89 13.89
N GLY A 46 1.11 -17.70 13.56
CA GLY A 46 1.23 -18.81 12.64
C GLY A 46 1.35 -18.40 11.18
N GLY A 47 1.79 -19.35 10.33
CA GLY A 47 1.91 -19.12 8.90
C GLY A 47 3.13 -18.28 8.55
N THR A 48 2.98 -17.33 7.62
CA THR A 48 4.06 -16.45 7.17
C THR A 48 3.91 -15.08 7.80
N GLN A 49 5.00 -14.59 8.42
CA GLN A 49 5.09 -13.20 8.82
C GLN A 49 5.25 -12.31 7.58
N VAL A 50 4.28 -11.43 7.38
CA VAL A 50 4.23 -10.47 6.26
C VAL A 50 4.73 -9.10 6.67
N TRP A 51 4.70 -8.80 7.97
CA TRP A 51 5.32 -7.62 8.57
C TRP A 51 5.62 -7.87 10.04
N GLY A 52 6.69 -7.26 10.56
CA GLY A 52 7.01 -7.20 11.97
C GLY A 52 7.61 -5.83 12.30
N GLN A 53 7.38 -5.35 13.50
CA GLN A 53 7.92 -4.08 13.98
C GLN A 53 9.47 -4.09 13.96
N GLY A 54 10.07 -2.90 13.83
CA GLY A 54 11.52 -2.74 13.74
C GLY A 54 12.07 -3.27 12.41
N ASP A 55 13.09 -4.13 12.48
CA ASP A 55 13.65 -4.82 11.31
C ASP A 55 12.86 -6.09 10.91
N GLY A 56 11.74 -6.37 11.59
CA GLY A 56 10.92 -7.55 11.38
C GLY A 56 11.35 -8.78 12.17
N SER A 57 12.50 -8.75 12.85
CA SER A 57 12.85 -9.79 13.81
C SER A 57 12.01 -9.66 15.07
N TYR A 58 11.65 -10.78 15.68
CA TYR A 58 10.93 -10.81 16.96
C TYR A 58 11.59 -9.88 17.99
N SER A 59 10.76 -9.15 18.75
CA SER A 59 11.12 -8.12 19.73
C SER A 59 11.89 -6.88 19.23
N ASN A 60 12.36 -6.88 17.98
CA ASN A 60 13.15 -5.76 17.46
C ASN A 60 12.28 -4.50 17.34
N GLY A 61 12.79 -3.40 17.88
CA GLY A 61 12.09 -2.13 17.84
C GLY A 61 10.83 -2.09 18.71
N ALA A 62 10.65 -3.02 19.66
CA ALA A 62 9.56 -3.01 20.64
C ALA A 62 9.37 -1.63 21.27
N GLY A 63 8.11 -1.24 21.48
CA GLY A 63 7.74 0.17 21.59
C GLY A 63 6.34 0.45 21.07
N LEU A 64 5.83 1.65 21.37
CA LEU A 64 4.63 2.14 20.70
C LEU A 64 4.93 2.56 19.26
N ILE A 65 4.00 2.26 18.36
CA ILE A 65 4.09 2.54 16.94
C ILE A 65 2.92 3.40 16.46
N ASN A 66 3.19 4.18 15.43
CA ASN A 66 2.21 4.75 14.51
C ASN A 66 2.87 4.66 13.14
N GLN A 67 2.60 3.56 12.43
CA GLN A 67 3.36 3.17 11.24
C GLN A 67 2.44 2.76 10.11
N ASP A 68 2.73 3.30 8.93
CA ASP A 68 2.11 2.89 7.68
C ASP A 68 2.80 1.62 7.16
N ILE A 69 1.99 0.66 6.72
CA ILE A 69 2.43 -0.66 6.24
C ILE A 69 1.79 -0.88 4.86
N SER A 70 2.63 -1.22 3.89
CA SER A 70 2.20 -1.58 2.54
C SER A 70 2.06 -3.10 2.45
N ILE A 71 0.84 -3.59 2.26
CA ILE A 71 0.51 -5.01 2.24
C ILE A 71 -0.65 -5.30 1.28
N ALA A 72 -0.64 -6.47 0.65
CA ALA A 72 -1.63 -6.82 -0.35
C ALA A 72 -3.04 -6.92 0.29
N PRO A 73 -4.12 -6.68 -0.47
CA PRO A 73 -5.47 -6.94 -0.01
C PRO A 73 -5.62 -8.42 0.36
N GLY A 74 -6.25 -8.70 1.49
CA GLY A 74 -6.36 -10.06 1.99
C GLY A 74 -6.75 -10.15 3.45
N THR A 75 -6.80 -11.38 3.95
CA THR A 75 -7.04 -11.69 5.36
C THR A 75 -5.71 -11.94 6.05
N TYR A 76 -5.50 -11.24 7.16
CA TYR A 76 -4.29 -11.36 7.98
C TYR A 76 -4.66 -11.36 9.46
N TYR A 77 -3.68 -11.65 10.31
CA TYR A 77 -3.80 -11.62 11.75
C TYR A 77 -2.75 -10.68 12.33
N VAL A 78 -3.18 -9.77 13.19
CA VAL A 78 -2.31 -8.88 13.94
C VAL A 78 -2.02 -9.57 15.26
N ASN A 79 -0.75 -9.77 15.56
CA ASN A 79 -0.30 -10.44 16.77
C ASN A 79 0.33 -9.41 17.71
N CYS A 80 -0.12 -9.44 18.96
CA CYS A 80 0.26 -8.51 20.00
C CYS A 80 1.07 -9.27 21.04
N TYR A 81 2.32 -8.86 21.24
CA TYR A 81 3.22 -9.51 22.18
C TYR A 81 3.57 -8.59 23.34
N ASP A 82 3.79 -9.18 24.51
CA ASP A 82 4.20 -8.50 25.73
C ASP A 82 5.32 -9.27 26.44
N GLN A 83 6.47 -8.63 26.62
CA GLN A 83 7.68 -9.27 27.18
C GLN A 83 7.43 -9.97 28.53
N TYR A 84 6.49 -9.50 29.35
CA TYR A 84 6.26 -10.03 30.70
C TYR A 84 5.04 -10.94 30.79
N SER A 85 4.28 -11.08 29.70
CA SER A 85 3.09 -11.92 29.64
C SER A 85 2.03 -11.58 30.72
N ASP A 86 1.94 -10.31 31.12
CA ASP A 86 0.92 -9.80 32.06
C ASP A 86 -0.11 -8.87 31.40
N GLY A 87 -0.09 -8.82 30.06
CA GLY A 87 -0.97 -8.02 29.23
C GLY A 87 -0.46 -6.59 29.02
N TRP A 88 -1.06 -5.89 28.07
CA TRP A 88 -0.53 -4.61 27.56
C TRP A 88 -0.68 -3.40 28.49
N ASP A 89 -1.00 -3.55 29.77
CA ASP A 89 -1.08 -2.45 30.74
C ASP A 89 -1.92 -1.24 30.31
N GLY A 90 -3.04 -1.51 29.63
CA GLY A 90 -3.94 -0.48 29.13
C GLY A 90 -3.47 0.17 27.83
N THR A 91 -2.35 -0.25 27.23
CA THR A 91 -2.01 0.11 25.86
C THR A 91 -3.01 -0.55 24.92
N THR A 92 -3.51 0.23 23.98
CA THR A 92 -4.48 -0.22 22.96
C THR A 92 -3.83 -0.23 21.59
N ILE A 93 -4.40 -1.00 20.67
CA ILE A 93 -3.98 -1.07 19.27
C ILE A 93 -5.16 -0.74 18.36
N SER A 94 -4.90 -0.02 17.29
CA SER A 94 -5.86 0.25 16.21
C SER A 94 -5.16 0.11 14.88
N VAL A 95 -5.79 -0.64 13.97
CA VAL A 95 -5.38 -0.79 12.58
C VAL A 95 -6.41 -0.09 11.72
N THR A 96 -5.96 0.87 10.92
CA THR A 96 -6.82 1.61 9.99
C THR A 96 -6.40 1.40 8.55
N ALA A 97 -7.37 1.44 7.65
CA ALA A 97 -7.14 1.52 6.21
C ALA A 97 -8.09 2.58 5.66
N TYR A 98 -7.54 3.57 4.94
CA TYR A 98 -8.33 4.60 4.27
C TYR A 98 -9.33 5.32 5.19
N GLY A 99 -8.92 5.62 6.42
CA GLY A 99 -9.72 6.33 7.43
C GLY A 99 -10.76 5.47 8.15
N SER A 100 -10.82 4.16 7.88
CA SER A 100 -11.69 3.21 8.59
C SER A 100 -10.88 2.29 9.48
N VAL A 101 -11.37 1.98 10.68
CA VAL A 101 -10.79 0.94 11.55
C VAL A 101 -11.12 -0.42 10.96
N ILE A 102 -10.10 -1.24 10.71
CA ILE A 102 -10.21 -2.60 10.18
C ILE A 102 -9.85 -3.68 11.22
N GLY A 103 -9.37 -3.28 12.39
CA GLY A 103 -9.22 -4.11 13.58
C GLY A 103 -8.59 -3.34 14.74
N ASP A 104 -8.99 -3.62 15.97
CA ASP A 104 -8.59 -2.87 17.16
C ASP A 104 -8.65 -3.70 18.46
N ASN A 105 -8.58 -5.03 18.34
CA ASN A 105 -8.78 -5.96 19.46
C ASN A 105 -10.11 -5.72 20.23
N GLY A 106 -11.16 -5.27 19.53
CA GLY A 106 -12.43 -4.92 20.14
C GLY A 106 -12.36 -3.69 21.07
N GLY A 107 -11.34 -2.85 20.90
CA GLY A 107 -11.07 -1.67 21.72
C GLY A 107 -10.45 -1.97 23.09
N ASN A 108 -10.11 -3.23 23.38
CA ASN A 108 -9.52 -3.64 24.65
C ASN A 108 -7.99 -3.72 24.55
N SER A 109 -7.31 -3.48 25.67
CA SER A 109 -5.88 -3.76 25.79
C SER A 109 -5.63 -5.26 25.59
N PRO A 110 -4.72 -5.67 24.67
CA PRO A 110 -4.34 -7.07 24.51
C PRO A 110 -3.92 -7.71 25.83
N SER A 111 -4.47 -8.89 26.10
CA SER A 111 -4.17 -9.66 27.31
C SER A 111 -4.72 -11.07 27.14
N ASP A 112 -3.87 -12.08 27.29
CA ASP A 112 -4.23 -13.48 27.36
C ASP A 112 -3.77 -14.04 28.71
N PRO A 113 -4.69 -14.31 29.66
CA PRO A 113 -4.29 -14.82 30.97
C PRO A 113 -3.81 -16.29 30.95
N SER A 114 -3.82 -16.95 29.79
CA SER A 114 -3.36 -18.33 29.63
C SER A 114 -1.87 -18.44 29.28
N THR A 115 -1.25 -17.36 28.81
CA THR A 115 0.20 -17.27 28.66
C THR A 115 0.84 -17.01 30.03
N VAL A 116 2.04 -17.57 30.23
CA VAL A 116 2.82 -17.36 31.45
C VAL A 116 4.29 -17.40 31.06
N ASP A 117 4.93 -16.23 31.04
CA ASP A 117 6.39 -16.14 30.94
C ASP A 117 7.04 -16.14 32.33
N ALA A 118 7.89 -17.12 32.59
CA ALA A 118 8.64 -17.22 33.84
C ALA A 118 10.01 -16.52 33.75
N SER A 119 10.46 -16.18 32.55
CA SER A 119 11.77 -15.61 32.26
C SER A 119 11.77 -14.09 32.34
N PHE A 120 10.60 -13.45 32.13
CA PHE A 120 10.41 -12.00 32.09
C PHE A 120 11.29 -11.33 31.03
N ASN A 121 11.56 -12.04 29.94
CA ASN A 121 12.45 -11.63 28.86
C ASN A 121 11.87 -12.06 27.51
N TRP A 122 12.23 -11.34 26.45
CA TRP A 122 11.94 -11.82 25.11
C TRP A 122 12.63 -13.16 24.85
N GLU A 123 11.87 -14.19 24.50
CA GLU A 123 12.33 -15.53 24.20
C GLU A 123 12.14 -15.86 22.71
N PRO A 124 13.13 -15.60 21.83
CA PRO A 124 12.99 -15.86 20.39
C PRO A 124 12.70 -17.31 20.00
N GLY A 125 12.92 -18.26 20.92
CA GLY A 125 12.62 -19.68 20.71
C GLY A 125 11.21 -20.10 21.11
N SER A 126 10.47 -19.23 21.80
CA SER A 126 9.16 -19.49 22.40
C SER A 126 8.25 -18.25 22.37
N PRO A 127 8.10 -17.55 21.22
CA PRO A 127 7.32 -16.31 21.12
C PRO A 127 5.83 -16.48 21.48
N GLU A 128 5.33 -17.71 21.51
CA GLU A 128 3.98 -18.04 21.98
C GLU A 128 3.77 -17.77 23.47
N LEU A 129 4.83 -17.68 24.27
CA LEU A 129 4.72 -17.41 25.71
C LEU A 129 4.48 -15.94 26.01
N GLU A 130 4.78 -15.04 25.07
CA GLU A 130 4.53 -13.60 25.20
C GLU A 130 3.35 -13.12 24.32
N LEU A 131 2.60 -14.02 23.69
CA LEU A 131 1.49 -13.66 22.81
C LEU A 131 0.22 -13.33 23.61
N GLU A 132 -0.19 -12.07 23.60
CA GLU A 132 -1.33 -11.56 24.39
C GLU A 132 -2.63 -11.42 23.60
N ALA A 133 -2.54 -11.32 22.28
CA ALA A 133 -3.71 -11.38 21.40
C ALA A 133 -3.31 -11.69 19.96
N SER A 134 -4.22 -12.38 19.26
CA SER A 134 -4.21 -12.46 17.80
C SER A 134 -5.60 -12.18 17.25
N PHE A 135 -5.77 -11.10 16.50
CA PHE A 135 -7.06 -10.73 15.91
C PHE A 135 -6.99 -10.59 14.40
N GLN A 136 -8.05 -11.01 13.74
CA GLN A 136 -8.15 -10.94 12.29
C GLN A 136 -8.36 -9.49 11.82
N ILE A 137 -7.67 -9.14 10.75
CA ILE A 137 -7.96 -7.96 9.93
C ILE A 137 -8.26 -8.39 8.50
N ILE A 138 -9.13 -7.63 7.83
CA ILE A 138 -9.36 -7.76 6.39
C ILE A 138 -8.82 -6.49 5.76
N VAL A 139 -7.69 -6.60 5.09
CA VAL A 139 -7.07 -5.51 4.34
C VAL A 139 -7.90 -5.30 3.07
N PRO A 140 -8.57 -4.15 2.92
CA PRO A 140 -9.40 -3.90 1.75
C PRO A 140 -8.53 -3.70 0.53
N VAL A 141 -9.10 -3.91 -0.66
CA VAL A 141 -8.50 -3.40 -1.90
C VAL A 141 -8.35 -1.87 -1.75
N PRO A 142 -7.23 -1.27 -2.17
CA PRO A 142 -7.15 0.19 -2.17
C PRO A 142 -8.33 0.77 -2.95
N PRO A 143 -8.79 1.98 -2.59
CA PRO A 143 -9.81 2.68 -3.36
C PRO A 143 -9.44 2.61 -4.85
N SER A 144 -10.38 2.17 -5.68
CA SER A 144 -10.17 2.00 -7.12
C SER A 144 -9.47 3.24 -7.66
N CYS A 145 -8.29 3.05 -8.29
CA CYS A 145 -7.49 4.14 -8.83
C CYS A 145 -8.41 5.07 -9.60
N LEU A 146 -8.49 6.34 -9.17
CA LEU A 146 -9.13 7.33 -10.03
C LEU A 146 -8.34 7.31 -11.34
N SER A 147 -8.99 7.65 -12.44
CA SER A 147 -8.23 7.76 -13.68
C SER A 147 -7.18 8.86 -13.52
N PRO A 148 -5.91 8.61 -13.91
CA PRO A 148 -4.96 9.67 -14.19
C PRO A 148 -5.62 10.86 -14.90
N SER A 149 -5.26 12.05 -14.45
CA SER A 149 -5.87 13.30 -14.89
C SER A 149 -4.79 14.28 -15.33
N VAL A 150 -5.19 15.41 -15.92
CA VAL A 150 -4.26 16.49 -16.29
C VAL A 150 -3.10 15.99 -17.19
N LEU A 151 -3.41 15.12 -18.17
CA LEU A 151 -2.39 14.74 -19.15
C LEU A 151 -1.95 15.98 -19.93
N SER A 152 -0.64 16.20 -19.95
CA SER A 152 0.01 17.27 -20.68
C SER A 152 1.08 16.71 -21.60
N ALA A 153 1.28 17.41 -22.71
CA ALA A 153 2.27 17.06 -23.71
C ALA A 153 3.21 18.25 -23.93
N SER A 154 4.52 18.00 -23.89
CA SER A 154 5.56 19.01 -24.09
C SER A 154 6.72 18.48 -24.93
N ALA A 155 7.71 19.32 -25.22
CA ALA A 155 8.90 18.98 -26.00
C ALA A 155 8.63 18.18 -27.31
N ILE A 156 7.53 18.51 -27.99
CA ILE A 156 7.04 17.75 -29.15
C ILE A 156 8.04 17.87 -30.31
N THR A 157 8.55 16.74 -30.77
CA THR A 157 9.38 16.61 -31.97
C THR A 157 8.66 15.77 -33.03
N PRO A 158 9.19 15.66 -34.26
CA PRO A 158 8.61 14.77 -35.27
C PRO A 158 8.59 13.29 -34.88
N THR A 159 9.35 12.86 -33.87
CA THR A 159 9.53 11.45 -33.49
C THR A 159 9.32 11.18 -32.01
N SER A 160 9.05 12.20 -31.19
CA SER A 160 8.89 12.04 -29.75
C SER A 160 8.00 13.13 -29.13
N VAL A 161 7.46 12.83 -27.95
CA VAL A 161 6.73 13.77 -27.10
C VAL A 161 7.00 13.43 -25.64
N ASP A 162 7.16 14.45 -24.81
CA ASP A 162 7.21 14.30 -23.36
C ASP A 162 5.79 14.41 -22.80
N LEU A 163 5.40 13.43 -21.99
CA LEU A 163 4.09 13.31 -21.38
C LEU A 163 4.22 13.38 -19.86
N ASP A 164 3.36 14.15 -19.24
CA ASP A 164 3.22 14.27 -17.80
C ASP A 164 1.73 14.22 -17.44
N TRP A 165 1.37 13.56 -16.34
CA TRP A 165 0.00 13.52 -15.83
C TRP A 165 -0.03 13.54 -14.31
N THR A 166 -1.21 13.77 -13.74
CA THR A 166 -1.48 13.57 -12.32
C THR A 166 -2.00 12.15 -12.12
N SER A 167 -1.29 11.34 -11.33
CA SER A 167 -1.76 10.02 -10.89
C SER A 167 -3.14 10.12 -10.23
N GLY A 168 -4.00 9.12 -10.41
CA GLY A 168 -5.34 9.14 -9.84
C GLY A 168 -5.43 8.54 -8.43
N GLY A 169 -4.40 7.86 -7.96
CA GLY A 169 -4.27 7.32 -6.62
C GLY A 169 -2.83 7.27 -6.11
N SER A 170 -2.69 6.94 -4.83
CA SER A 170 -1.40 6.68 -4.19
C SER A 170 -0.88 5.28 -4.55
N GLY A 171 0.40 5.16 -4.86
CA GLY A 171 1.06 3.86 -5.10
C GLY A 171 0.99 3.34 -6.54
N GLU A 172 0.59 4.17 -7.50
CA GLU A 172 0.66 3.83 -8.94
C GLU A 172 2.13 3.76 -9.41
N THR A 173 2.53 2.62 -9.98
CA THR A 173 3.89 2.40 -10.52
C THR A 173 3.89 2.02 -12.00
N GLU A 174 2.71 1.85 -12.61
CA GLU A 174 2.54 1.46 -14.00
C GLU A 174 1.25 2.08 -14.56
N TRP A 175 1.27 2.45 -15.84
CA TRP A 175 0.19 3.06 -16.59
C TRP A 175 0.10 2.46 -17.98
N GLU A 176 -1.08 2.55 -18.62
CA GLU A 176 -1.24 2.26 -20.04
C GLU A 176 -1.46 3.58 -20.81
N LEU A 177 -0.71 3.74 -21.89
CA LEU A 177 -0.82 4.86 -22.80
C LEU A 177 -1.38 4.37 -24.14
N GLU A 178 -2.53 4.90 -24.55
CA GLU A 178 -3.08 4.70 -25.89
C GLU A 178 -2.77 5.91 -26.77
N TYR A 179 -2.18 5.68 -27.94
CA TYR A 179 -1.89 6.71 -28.93
C TYR A 179 -2.16 6.23 -30.35
N GLY A 180 -2.52 7.15 -31.24
CA GLY A 180 -2.81 6.84 -32.64
C GLY A 180 -2.71 8.06 -33.53
N ALA A 181 -2.94 7.86 -34.83
CA ALA A 181 -3.05 8.96 -35.78
C ALA A 181 -4.18 9.91 -35.39
N SER A 182 -4.06 11.20 -35.73
CA SER A 182 -5.11 12.18 -35.47
C SER A 182 -6.47 11.69 -36.01
N GLY A 183 -7.50 11.70 -35.15
CA GLY A 183 -8.83 11.18 -35.48
C GLY A 183 -9.03 9.69 -35.26
N PHE A 184 -8.08 8.97 -34.65
CA PHE A 184 -8.32 7.58 -34.22
C PHE A 184 -9.45 7.48 -33.19
N THR A 185 -10.15 6.35 -33.18
CA THR A 185 -11.19 6.06 -32.18
C THR A 185 -10.54 5.44 -30.94
N GLN A 186 -10.96 5.83 -29.74
CA GLN A 186 -10.46 5.20 -28.52
C GLN A 186 -10.70 3.68 -28.52
N GLY A 187 -9.73 2.92 -28.02
CA GLY A 187 -9.72 1.46 -28.06
C GLY A 187 -9.24 0.87 -29.41
N THR A 188 -8.82 1.72 -30.35
CA THR A 188 -8.31 1.29 -31.67
C THR A 188 -6.87 1.75 -31.93
N GLY A 189 -6.29 2.50 -31.00
CA GLY A 189 -4.91 2.97 -31.05
C GLY A 189 -3.89 1.89 -30.66
N THR A 190 -2.63 2.32 -30.64
CA THR A 190 -1.52 1.55 -30.08
C THR A 190 -1.51 1.75 -28.57
N ILE A 191 -1.55 0.66 -27.82
CA ILE A 191 -1.45 0.66 -26.35
C ILE A 191 -0.04 0.24 -25.95
N VAL A 192 0.56 0.98 -25.03
CA VAL A 192 1.86 0.66 -24.42
C VAL A 192 1.78 0.76 -22.91
N SER A 193 2.37 -0.21 -22.20
CA SER A 193 2.56 -0.15 -20.74
C SER A 193 3.81 0.65 -20.41
N ILE A 194 3.71 1.56 -19.45
CA ILE A 194 4.77 2.49 -19.04
C ILE A 194 4.87 2.53 -17.52
N ASN A 195 6.06 2.74 -16.98
CA ASN A 195 6.35 2.64 -15.55
C ASN A 195 7.02 3.89 -14.97
N SER A 196 6.89 5.03 -15.65
CA SER A 196 7.40 6.32 -15.20
C SER A 196 6.41 7.44 -15.50
N ASN A 197 6.43 8.48 -14.67
CA ASN A 197 5.72 9.74 -14.87
C ASN A 197 6.64 10.87 -14.36
N PRO A 198 7.19 11.74 -15.23
CA PRO A 198 7.00 11.84 -16.68
C PRO A 198 7.37 10.60 -17.51
N TYR A 199 6.88 10.56 -18.75
CA TYR A 199 7.25 9.57 -19.76
C TYR A 199 7.51 10.22 -21.12
N THR A 200 8.66 9.90 -21.73
CA THR A 200 8.95 10.29 -23.11
C THR A 200 8.50 9.19 -24.07
N LEU A 201 7.40 9.45 -24.80
CA LEU A 201 6.99 8.59 -25.90
C LEU A 201 7.89 8.87 -27.11
N SER A 202 8.63 7.85 -27.55
CA SER A 202 9.56 7.92 -28.68
C SER A 202 9.14 6.99 -29.82
N GLY A 203 9.80 7.10 -30.97
CA GLY A 203 9.47 6.25 -32.12
C GLY A 203 8.11 6.58 -32.74
N LEU A 204 7.64 7.82 -32.60
CA LEU A 204 6.53 8.37 -33.37
C LEU A 204 6.97 8.55 -34.83
N TRP A 205 7.23 7.46 -35.53
CA TRP A 205 7.65 7.54 -36.92
C TRP A 205 6.52 8.16 -37.74
N GLN A 206 6.80 9.38 -38.19
CA GLN A 206 6.15 10.15 -39.25
C GLN A 206 4.99 9.38 -39.91
N ILE A 207 3.76 9.64 -39.46
CA ILE A 207 2.58 9.46 -40.31
C ILE A 207 2.84 10.33 -41.54
N LEU A 208 3.32 9.69 -42.59
CA LEU A 208 3.84 10.29 -43.80
C LEU A 208 2.70 11.04 -44.52
N ILE A 209 2.86 12.36 -44.66
CA ILE A 209 2.13 13.32 -45.52
C ILE A 209 0.77 13.84 -44.98
N MET A 210 0.79 15.07 -44.44
CA MET A 210 -0.27 16.04 -44.70
C MET A 210 0.35 17.19 -45.51
N MET A 211 0.28 17.06 -46.84
CA MET A 211 0.50 18.17 -47.77
C MET A 211 -0.88 18.72 -48.12
N PHE A 212 -1.20 19.93 -47.68
CA PHE A 212 -2.27 20.72 -48.28
C PHE A 212 -1.74 21.30 -49.59
N MET A 213 -2.48 21.11 -50.69
CA MET A 213 -2.69 22.20 -51.63
C MET A 213 -3.88 23.02 -51.15
#